data_AF-A0A9X8H5V9-F1
#
_entry.id   AF-A0A9X8H5V9-F1
#
_cell.length_a   1.000
_cell.length_b   1.000
_cell.length_c   1.000
_cell.angle_alpha   90.00
_cell.angle_beta   90.00
_cell.angle_gamma   90.00
#
_symmetry.space_group_name_H-M   'P 1'
#
loop_
_entity.id
_entity.type
_entity.pdbx_description
1 polymer ?
#
loop_
_entity_poly.entity_id
_entity_poly.type
_entity_poly.pdbx_seq_one_letter_code
_entity_poly.pdbx_strand_id
1 'polypeptide(L)'
;EEKVSVQLNRDGAVEQLEVKGSLFVAGHDPDSSACRLHLRHSSANGVNFQTHPKVDKKLFEAQSILALKDDTKPFPPSRVAVLRWAIKTQDEAFLPLNITCWPEEESNGKTTVSLEYSMDRDNMVLENVVIQIPTGVVDPPHVSQIDGEYRHNPTDHVVLWRIPSISSS
;
A
#
# COMPACT_ATOMS: atom_id res chain seq x y z
N GLU A 1 9.39 2.71 -4.32
CA GLU A 1 8.59 2.56 -3.08
C GLU A 1 7.17 2.98 -3.36
N GLU A 2 6.19 2.25 -2.83
CA GLU A 2 4.76 2.54 -3.00
C GLU A 2 4.03 2.37 -1.66
N LYS A 3 2.99 3.17 -1.46
CA LYS A 3 2.08 3.11 -0.32
C LYS A 3 0.65 3.15 -0.85
N VAL A 4 -0.17 2.19 -0.42
CA VAL A 4 -1.61 2.16 -0.65
C VAL A 4 -2.32 2.61 0.62
N SER A 5 -3.35 3.44 0.47
CA SER A 5 -4.25 3.84 1.55
C SER A 5 -5.68 3.63 1.09
N VAL A 6 -6.45 2.87 1.86
CA VAL A 6 -7.83 2.52 1.57
C VAL A 6 -8.70 2.87 2.78
N GLN A 7 -9.87 3.44 2.51
CA GLN A 7 -10.97 3.58 3.45
C GLN A 7 -12.21 2.95 2.80
N LEU A 8 -12.78 1.97 3.50
CA LEU A 8 -14.03 1.28 3.12
C LEU A 8 -15.12 1.67 4.11
N ASN A 9 -16.36 1.70 3.65
CA ASN A 9 -17.51 1.80 4.54
C ASN A 9 -17.88 0.42 5.11
N ARG A 10 -18.92 0.37 5.96
CA ARG A 10 -19.40 -0.87 6.59
C ARG A 10 -19.86 -1.95 5.61
N ASP A 11 -20.29 -1.54 4.41
CA ASP A 11 -20.82 -2.41 3.37
C ASP A 11 -19.70 -2.89 2.41
N GLY A 12 -18.44 -2.53 2.72
CA GLY A 12 -17.26 -2.88 1.90
C GLY A 12 -17.00 -1.93 0.73
N ALA A 13 -17.84 -0.92 0.50
CA ALA A 13 -17.67 0.01 -0.61
C ALA A 13 -16.52 1.00 -0.37
N VAL A 14 -15.78 1.31 -1.44
CA VAL A 14 -14.62 2.21 -1.40
C VAL A 14 -15.03 3.67 -1.20
N GLU A 15 -14.67 4.25 -0.06
CA GLU A 15 -14.82 5.69 0.20
C GLU A 15 -13.60 6.48 -0.30
N GLN A 16 -12.39 5.94 -0.06
CA GLN A 16 -11.14 6.53 -0.50
C GLN A 16 -10.13 5.44 -0.85
N LEU A 17 -9.58 5.47 -2.06
CA LEU A 17 -8.44 4.63 -2.44
C LEU A 17 -7.38 5.50 -3.11
N GLU A 18 -6.18 5.50 -2.52
CA GLU A 18 -5.02 6.23 -3.04
C GLU A 18 -3.77 5.34 -3.06
N VAL A 19 -3.11 5.30 -4.21
CA VAL A 19 -1.78 4.71 -4.37
C VAL A 19 -0.79 5.84 -4.59
N LYS A 20 0.22 5.95 -3.74
CA LYS A 20 1.31 6.92 -3.89
C LYS A 20 2.63 6.20 -4.00
N GLY A 21 3.48 6.61 -4.93
CA GLY A 21 4.80 6.02 -5.07
C GLY A 21 5.88 7.03 -5.40
N SER A 22 7.12 6.56 -5.25
CA SER A 22 8.32 7.33 -5.52
C SER A 22 9.43 6.42 -6.02
N LEU A 23 10.10 6.87 -7.07
CA LEU A 23 11.35 6.30 -7.58
C LEU A 23 12.49 7.15 -7.07
N PHE A 24 13.39 6.50 -6.33
CA PHE A 24 14.58 7.12 -5.78
C PHE A 24 15.82 6.65 -6.55
N VAL A 25 16.76 7.57 -6.75
CA VAL A 25 18.03 7.29 -7.41
C VAL A 25 19.17 7.81 -6.53
N ALA A 26 20.26 7.06 -6.48
CA ALA A 26 21.54 7.46 -5.90
C ALA A 26 22.66 6.99 -6.84
N GLY A 27 23.56 7.90 -7.19
CA GLY A 27 24.73 7.65 -8.03
C GLY A 27 25.98 7.50 -7.18
N HIS A 28 26.43 6.26 -6.98
CA HIS A 28 27.59 5.96 -6.12
C HIS A 28 28.91 5.86 -6.89
N ASP A 29 28.85 5.69 -8.21
CA ASP A 29 30.01 5.61 -9.09
C ASP A 29 30.07 6.85 -10.00
N PRO A 30 31.10 7.72 -9.88
CA PRO A 30 31.26 8.91 -10.72
C PRO A 30 31.20 8.63 -12.22
N ASP A 31 31.67 7.47 -12.67
CA ASP A 31 31.76 7.14 -14.10
C ASP A 31 30.40 6.74 -14.70
N SER A 32 29.48 6.22 -13.87
CA SER A 32 28.16 5.75 -14.31
C SER A 32 26.99 6.64 -13.86
N SER A 33 27.25 7.65 -13.01
CA SER A 33 26.18 8.47 -12.41
C SER A 33 25.66 9.55 -13.35
N ALA A 34 26.40 9.91 -14.39
CA ALA A 34 25.92 10.73 -15.50
C ALA A 34 25.20 9.83 -16.53
N CYS A 35 23.99 9.39 -16.19
CA CYS A 35 23.24 8.43 -17.00
C CYS A 35 21.77 8.84 -17.21
N ARG A 36 21.07 8.07 -18.05
CA ARG A 36 19.64 8.20 -18.32
C ARG A 36 18.94 6.92 -17.93
N LEU A 37 17.79 7.03 -17.28
CA LEU A 37 17.00 5.88 -16.85
C LEU A 37 15.80 5.72 -17.79
N HIS A 38 15.82 4.66 -18.58
CA HIS A 38 14.70 4.29 -19.44
C HIS A 38 13.68 3.51 -18.61
N LEU A 39 12.48 4.07 -18.44
CA LEU A 39 11.42 3.41 -17.69
C LEU A 39 10.51 2.64 -18.65
N ARG A 40 10.17 1.42 -18.26
CA ARG A 40 9.04 0.70 -18.87
C ARG A 40 7.77 1.21 -18.20
N HIS A 41 6.97 1.98 -18.93
CA HIS A 41 5.69 2.44 -18.42
C HIS A 41 4.64 1.31 -18.48
N SER A 42 3.87 1.11 -17.42
CA SER A 42 2.69 0.24 -17.43
C SER A 42 1.49 1.05 -17.92
N SER A 43 0.55 0.44 -18.64
CA SER A 43 -0.66 1.09 -19.15
C SER A 43 -1.70 1.42 -18.05
N ALA A 44 -1.26 1.68 -16.81
CA ALA A 44 -2.14 2.09 -15.73
C ALA A 44 -2.72 3.48 -16.05
N ASN A 45 -4.03 3.53 -16.24
CA ASN A 45 -4.76 4.77 -16.48
C ASN A 45 -4.83 5.61 -15.19
N GLY A 46 -4.89 6.94 -15.33
CA GLY A 46 -5.13 7.84 -14.19
C GLY A 46 -3.92 8.09 -13.28
N VAL A 47 -2.71 7.68 -13.68
CA VAL A 47 -1.48 7.97 -12.91
C VAL A 47 -1.07 9.43 -13.10
N ASN A 48 -0.95 10.18 -12.01
CA ASN A 48 -0.42 11.53 -12.02
C ASN A 48 1.07 11.50 -11.64
N PHE A 49 1.95 11.83 -12.60
CA PHE A 49 3.40 11.88 -12.38
C PHE A 49 3.91 13.28 -12.04
N GLN A 50 4.89 13.32 -11.14
CA GLN A 50 5.63 14.52 -10.77
C GLN A 50 7.13 14.24 -10.77
N THR A 51 7.87 14.93 -11.63
CA THR A 51 9.34 14.85 -11.70
C THR A 51 9.99 15.83 -10.73
N HIS A 52 11.17 15.49 -10.21
CA HIS A 52 11.99 16.43 -9.45
C HIS A 52 12.36 17.68 -10.28
N PRO A 53 12.52 18.89 -9.70
CA PRO A 53 12.80 20.12 -10.47
C PRO A 53 14.04 20.08 -11.37
N LYS A 54 15.03 19.25 -11.02
CA LYS A 54 16.27 19.05 -11.79
C LYS A 54 16.15 18.01 -12.92
N VAL A 55 15.04 17.27 -12.99
CA VAL A 55 14.79 16.27 -14.04
C VAL A 55 14.17 16.95 -15.27
N ASP A 56 14.55 16.49 -16.46
CA ASP A 56 13.91 16.91 -17.70
C ASP A 56 12.51 16.29 -17.82
N LYS A 57 11.51 17.08 -17.45
CA LYS A 57 10.09 16.70 -17.51
C LYS A 57 9.64 16.40 -18.95
N LYS A 58 10.11 17.16 -19.95
CA LYS A 58 9.67 16.98 -21.34
C LYS A 58 10.18 15.66 -21.90
N LEU A 59 11.43 15.31 -21.58
CA LEU A 59 12.02 14.04 -21.98
C LEU A 59 11.29 12.85 -21.32
N PHE A 60 10.93 12.98 -20.05
CA PHE A 60 10.13 11.97 -19.35
C PHE A 60 8.74 11.81 -19.99
N GLU A 61 8.00 12.89 -20.22
CA GLU A 61 6.66 12.85 -20.80
C GLU A 61 6.65 12.30 -22.23
N ALA A 62 7.67 12.60 -23.03
CA ALA A 62 7.74 12.18 -24.43
C ALA A 62 8.26 10.74 -24.62
N GLN A 63 9.20 10.30 -23.77
CA GLN A 63 9.97 9.07 -24.01
C GLN A 63 10.05 8.13 -22.81
N SER A 64 9.43 8.47 -21.67
CA SER A 64 9.59 7.74 -20.39
C SER A 64 11.05 7.63 -19.95
N ILE A 65 11.88 8.62 -20.27
CA ILE A 65 13.29 8.68 -19.88
C ILE A 65 13.46 9.70 -18.76
N LEU A 66 13.99 9.27 -17.62
CA LEU A 66 14.43 10.17 -16.56
C LEU A 66 15.91 10.53 -16.76
N ALA A 67 16.16 11.82 -16.94
CA ALA A 67 17.50 12.40 -17.00
C ALA A 67 17.51 13.76 -16.30
N LEU A 68 18.69 14.23 -15.87
CA LEU A 68 18.85 15.60 -15.41
C LEU A 68 18.75 16.59 -16.58
N LYS A 69 18.27 17.80 -16.31
CA LYS A 69 18.22 18.89 -17.31
C LYS A 69 19.61 19.31 -17.78
N ASP A 70 20.59 19.23 -16.89
CA ASP A 70 22.02 19.39 -17.20
C ASP A 70 22.61 17.99 -17.31
N ASP A 71 22.86 17.55 -18.54
CA ASP A 71 23.32 16.21 -18.87
C ASP A 71 24.82 15.97 -18.56
N THR A 72 25.54 17.03 -18.21
CA THR A 72 26.93 16.93 -17.71
C THR A 72 26.99 16.58 -16.22
N LYS A 73 25.86 16.70 -15.50
CA LYS A 73 25.80 16.44 -14.06
C LYS A 73 25.43 14.98 -13.79
N PRO A 74 26.10 14.34 -12.82
CA PRO A 74 25.68 13.03 -12.35
C PRO A 74 24.47 13.13 -11.42
N PHE A 75 23.71 12.04 -11.31
CA PHE A 75 22.84 11.82 -10.15
C PHE A 75 23.67 11.88 -8.86
N PRO A 76 23.15 12.47 -7.77
CA PRO A 76 23.91 12.63 -6.54
C PRO A 76 24.09 11.28 -5.82
N PRO A 77 25.13 11.14 -4.97
CA PRO A 77 25.33 9.95 -4.14
C PRO A 77 24.28 9.83 -3.03
N SER A 78 23.57 10.91 -2.70
CA SER A 78 22.42 10.86 -1.80
C SER A 78 21.18 10.34 -2.51
N ARG A 79 20.37 9.57 -1.79
CA ARG A 79 19.08 9.06 -2.28
C ARG A 79 18.10 10.21 -2.53
N VAL A 80 17.72 10.45 -3.78
CA VAL A 80 16.79 11.52 -4.18
C VAL A 80 15.58 10.95 -4.92
N ALA A 81 14.37 11.39 -4.55
CA ALA A 81 13.15 11.08 -5.29
C ALA A 81 13.14 11.85 -6.61
N VAL A 82 13.36 11.16 -7.74
CA VAL A 82 13.43 11.76 -9.07
C VAL A 82 12.07 11.78 -9.77
N LEU A 83 11.19 10.85 -9.40
CA LEU A 83 9.84 10.73 -9.92
C LEU A 83 8.91 10.29 -8.78
N ARG A 84 7.74 10.93 -8.70
CA ARG A 84 6.64 10.54 -7.81
C ARG A 84 5.40 10.28 -8.65
N TRP A 85 4.53 9.41 -8.16
CA TRP A 85 3.23 9.18 -8.76
C TRP A 85 2.14 9.10 -7.71
N ALA A 86 0.91 9.42 -8.13
CA ALA A 86 -0.30 9.21 -7.36
C ALA A 86 -1.43 8.71 -8.26
N ILE A 87 -2.21 7.76 -7.76
CA ILE A 87 -3.47 7.30 -8.33
C ILE A 87 -4.54 7.53 -7.27
N LYS A 88 -5.65 8.15 -7.65
CA LYS A 88 -6.88 8.21 -6.84
C LYS A 88 -7.99 7.58 -7.64
N THR A 89 -8.64 6.57 -7.10
CA THR A 89 -9.67 5.80 -7.80
C THR A 89 -10.72 5.28 -6.81
N GLN A 90 -11.85 4.81 -7.34
CA GLN A 90 -12.84 4.01 -6.63
C GLN A 90 -12.93 2.59 -7.19
N ASP A 91 -12.01 2.23 -8.10
CA ASP A 91 -11.92 0.90 -8.70
C ASP A 91 -11.41 -0.11 -7.67
N GLU A 92 -12.31 -1.01 -7.26
CA GLU A 92 -12.04 -2.09 -6.29
C GLU A 92 -10.96 -3.06 -6.76
N ALA A 93 -10.65 -3.12 -8.06
CA ALA A 93 -9.53 -3.92 -8.55
C ALA A 93 -8.17 -3.46 -7.99
N PHE A 94 -8.08 -2.25 -7.45
CA PHE A 94 -6.88 -1.73 -6.77
C PHE A 94 -6.80 -2.10 -5.28
N LEU A 95 -7.83 -2.72 -4.71
CA LEU A 95 -7.80 -3.16 -3.32
C LEU A 95 -6.73 -4.25 -3.15
N PRO A 96 -5.83 -4.11 -2.16
CA PRO A 96 -4.79 -5.10 -1.92
C PRO A 96 -5.33 -6.33 -1.15
N LEU A 97 -6.39 -6.13 -0.38
CA LEU A 97 -7.02 -7.13 0.49
C LEU A 97 -8.46 -6.69 0.72
N ASN A 98 -9.41 -7.60 0.56
CA ASN A 98 -10.80 -7.38 0.98
C ASN A 98 -10.94 -7.85 2.43
N ILE A 99 -11.68 -7.10 3.24
CA ILE A 99 -12.00 -7.44 4.63
C ILE A 99 -13.50 -7.33 4.80
N THR A 100 -14.13 -8.37 5.33
CA THR A 100 -15.55 -8.37 5.68
C THR A 100 -15.71 -8.59 7.18
N CYS A 101 -16.61 -7.84 7.80
CA CYS A 101 -16.87 -7.87 9.23
C CYS A 101 -18.38 -7.95 9.48
N TRP A 102 -18.80 -8.99 10.18
CA TRP A 102 -20.20 -9.22 10.56
C TRP A 102 -20.32 -9.21 12.09
N PRO A 103 -20.69 -8.06 12.68
CA PRO A 103 -21.05 -7.99 14.09
C PRO A 103 -22.51 -8.41 14.31
N GLU A 104 -22.75 -9.31 15.25
CA GLU A 104 -24.07 -9.81 15.64
C GLU A 104 -24.31 -9.56 17.13
N GLU A 105 -25.33 -8.78 17.47
CA GLU A 105 -25.73 -8.56 18.86
C GLU A 105 -26.59 -9.73 19.36
N GLU A 106 -26.18 -10.32 20.49
CA GLU A 106 -26.91 -11.35 21.18
C GLU A 106 -27.89 -10.74 22.21
N SER A 107 -28.96 -11.47 22.50
CA SER A 107 -29.99 -11.06 23.48
C SER A 107 -29.48 -10.87 24.92
N ASN A 108 -28.27 -11.38 25.23
CA ASN A 108 -27.59 -11.23 26.51
C ASN A 108 -26.69 -9.97 26.58
N GLY A 109 -26.68 -9.13 25.54
CA GLY A 109 -25.85 -7.93 25.45
C GLY A 109 -24.40 -8.18 25.03
N LYS A 110 -24.06 -9.40 24.58
CA LYS A 110 -22.78 -9.71 23.95
C LYS A 110 -22.84 -9.42 22.45
N THR A 111 -21.69 -9.18 21.84
CA THR A 111 -21.56 -9.08 20.39
C THR A 111 -20.62 -10.18 19.92
N THR A 112 -21.10 -11.03 19.02
CA THR A 112 -20.27 -11.99 18.29
C THR A 112 -19.80 -11.33 17.00
N VAL A 113 -18.53 -11.46 16.66
CA VAL A 113 -17.95 -10.83 15.47
C VAL A 113 -17.29 -11.89 14.61
N SER A 114 -17.72 -12.00 13.36
CA SER A 114 -17.07 -12.82 12.33
C SER A 114 -16.28 -11.90 11.40
N LEU A 115 -14.98 -12.19 11.23
CA LEU A 115 -14.09 -11.42 10.36
C LEU A 115 -13.45 -12.35 9.32
N GLU A 116 -13.50 -11.94 8.07
CA GLU A 116 -12.92 -12.68 6.95
C GLU A 116 -12.06 -11.75 6.10
N TYR A 117 -11.02 -12.30 5.46
CA TYR A 117 -10.24 -11.60 4.45
C TYR A 117 -10.16 -12.44 3.17
N SER A 118 -10.04 -11.76 2.03
CA SER A 118 -9.75 -12.42 0.75
C SER A 118 -8.83 -11.56 -0.12
N MET A 119 -8.09 -12.20 -1.03
CA MET A 119 -7.20 -11.55 -1.98
C MET A 119 -7.47 -12.04 -3.39
N ASP A 120 -7.97 -11.15 -4.24
CA ASP A 120 -8.31 -11.46 -5.66
C ASP A 120 -7.13 -11.14 -6.62
N ARG A 121 -5.91 -11.00 -6.09
CA ARG A 121 -4.73 -10.55 -6.84
C ARG A 121 -3.65 -11.64 -6.92
N ASP A 122 -3.67 -12.40 -8.01
CA ASP A 122 -2.80 -13.57 -8.19
C ASP A 122 -1.29 -13.31 -8.19
N ASN A 123 -0.88 -12.10 -8.54
CA ASN A 123 0.54 -11.74 -8.65
C ASN A 123 1.03 -10.93 -7.44
N MET A 124 0.41 -11.11 -6.28
CA MET A 124 0.75 -10.38 -5.07
C MET A 124 0.77 -11.30 -3.86
N VAL A 125 1.71 -11.03 -2.96
CA VAL A 125 1.80 -11.68 -1.66
C VAL A 125 1.94 -10.56 -0.63
N LEU A 126 1.08 -10.57 0.39
CA LEU A 126 1.19 -9.68 1.55
C LEU A 126 1.87 -10.44 2.68
N GLU A 127 3.01 -9.92 3.12
CA GLU A 127 3.81 -10.51 4.19
C GLU A 127 3.63 -9.73 5.50
N ASN A 128 3.71 -10.43 6.62
CA ASN A 128 3.60 -9.86 7.97
C ASN A 128 2.31 -9.06 8.17
N VAL A 129 1.18 -9.62 7.75
CA VAL A 129 -0.12 -8.94 7.84
C VAL A 129 -0.60 -8.91 9.28
N VAL A 130 -1.03 -7.73 9.72
CA VAL A 130 -1.63 -7.51 11.04
C VAL A 130 -2.95 -6.77 10.86
N ILE A 131 -4.06 -7.45 11.13
CA ILE A 131 -5.40 -6.86 11.18
C ILE A 131 -5.66 -6.47 12.65
N GLN A 132 -5.92 -5.19 12.88
CA GLN A 132 -6.21 -4.67 14.21
C GLN A 132 -7.72 -4.52 14.37
N ILE A 133 -8.29 -5.21 15.36
CA ILE A 133 -9.73 -5.25 15.61
C ILE A 133 -9.99 -4.49 16.91
N PRO A 134 -10.61 -3.30 16.86
CA PRO A 134 -11.02 -2.58 18.06
C PRO A 134 -12.10 -3.37 18.82
N THR A 135 -11.89 -3.58 20.12
CA THR A 135 -12.82 -4.33 20.96
C THR A 135 -13.64 -3.43 21.88
N GLY A 136 -13.14 -2.22 22.17
CA GLY A 136 -13.77 -1.29 23.10
C GLY A 136 -13.81 -1.76 24.55
N VAL A 137 -13.15 -2.88 24.88
CA VAL A 137 -13.12 -3.47 26.22
C VAL A 137 -11.68 -3.71 26.69
N VAL A 138 -11.51 -3.85 28.01
CA VAL A 138 -10.22 -4.17 28.64
C VAL A 138 -10.01 -5.68 28.73
N ASP A 139 -11.10 -6.43 28.88
CA ASP A 139 -11.02 -7.89 28.99
C ASP A 139 -10.77 -8.52 27.62
N PRO A 140 -9.92 -9.55 27.54
CA PRO A 140 -9.66 -10.22 26.27
C PRO A 140 -10.95 -10.85 25.74
N PRO A 141 -11.29 -10.64 24.44
CA PRO A 141 -12.46 -11.29 23.87
C PRO A 141 -12.24 -12.80 23.77
N HIS A 142 -13.34 -13.54 23.80
CA HIS A 142 -13.31 -14.98 23.56
C HIS A 142 -13.18 -15.25 22.05
N VAL A 143 -12.05 -15.80 21.62
CA VAL A 143 -11.81 -16.20 20.22
C VAL A 143 -12.22 -17.65 20.03
N SER A 144 -13.26 -17.90 19.23
CA SER A 144 -13.76 -19.24 18.92
C SER A 144 -12.88 -19.99 17.93
N GLN A 145 -12.49 -19.32 16.85
CA GLN A 145 -11.66 -19.85 15.76
C GLN A 145 -10.83 -18.71 15.15
N ILE A 146 -9.63 -19.03 14.67
CA ILE A 146 -8.78 -18.07 13.97
C ILE A 146 -7.81 -18.77 13.02
N ASP A 147 -7.58 -18.16 11.86
CA ASP A 147 -6.54 -18.58 10.92
C ASP A 147 -5.26 -17.76 11.15
N GLY A 148 -4.26 -18.37 11.80
CA GLY A 148 -3.02 -17.70 12.20
C GLY A 148 -2.94 -17.48 13.70
N GLU A 149 -2.36 -16.37 14.11
CA GLU A 149 -2.15 -16.05 15.53
C GLU A 149 -2.93 -14.80 15.93
N TYR A 150 -3.32 -14.68 17.20
CA TYR A 150 -3.79 -13.42 17.74
C TYR A 150 -3.11 -13.05 19.04
N ARG A 151 -3.13 -11.74 19.33
CA ARG A 151 -2.73 -11.20 20.63
C ARG A 151 -3.69 -10.09 21.04
N HIS A 152 -4.23 -10.19 22.25
CA HIS A 152 -4.97 -9.09 22.85
C HIS A 152 -3.99 -8.02 23.40
N ASN A 153 -4.27 -6.75 23.10
CA ASN A 153 -3.54 -5.60 23.62
C ASN A 153 -4.51 -4.74 24.46
N PRO A 154 -4.49 -4.88 25.80
CA PRO A 154 -5.43 -4.18 26.68
C PRO A 154 -5.19 -2.67 26.75
N THR A 155 -3.97 -2.20 26.45
CA THR A 155 -3.64 -0.76 26.47
C THR A 155 -4.33 -0.01 25.34
N ASP A 156 -4.39 -0.62 24.16
CA ASP A 156 -4.99 -0.01 22.97
C ASP A 156 -6.43 -0.49 22.72
N HIS A 157 -6.95 -1.40 23.57
CA HIS A 157 -8.27 -2.03 23.43
C HIS A 157 -8.46 -2.77 22.09
N VAL A 158 -7.42 -3.44 21.60
CA VAL A 158 -7.43 -4.14 20.30
C VAL A 158 -7.06 -5.62 20.41
N VAL A 159 -7.61 -6.43 19.52
CA VAL A 159 -7.03 -7.72 19.14
C VAL A 159 -6.19 -7.54 17.88
N LEU A 160 -4.95 -8.04 17.93
CA LEU A 160 -4.04 -8.09 16.79
C LEU A 160 -4.14 -9.48 16.18
N TRP A 161 -4.81 -9.61 15.03
CA TRP A 161 -4.81 -10.82 14.22
C TRP A 161 -3.63 -10.80 13.26
N ARG A 162 -2.72 -11.77 13.40
CA ARG A 162 -1.48 -11.89 12.63
C ARG A 162 -1.56 -13.06 11.66
N ILE A 163 -1.25 -12.75 10.41
CA ILE A 163 -1.21 -13.71 9.32
C ILE A 163 0.18 -13.56 8.67
N PRO A 164 1.04 -14.59 8.72
CA PRO A 164 2.41 -14.48 8.23
C PRO A 164 2.48 -14.09 6.76
N SER A 165 1.64 -14.69 5.92
CA SER A 165 1.59 -14.45 4.47
C SER A 165 0.17 -14.67 3.96
N ILE A 166 -0.29 -13.80 3.06
CA ILE A 166 -1.55 -13.91 2.31
C ILE A 166 -1.22 -13.85 0.83
N SER A 167 -1.64 -14.86 0.07
CA SER A 167 -1.65 -14.87 -1.39
C SER A 167 -3.08 -15.04 -1.89
N SER A 168 -3.30 -14.93 -3.21
CA SER A 168 -4.54 -15.44 -3.77
C SER A 168 -4.66 -16.95 -3.50
N SER A 169 -5.91 -17.40 -3.38
CA SER A 169 -6.29 -18.79 -3.12
C SER A 169 -6.04 -19.67 -4.33
#